data_AF-A0A651HKX1-F1
#
_entry.id   AF-A0A651HKX1-F1
#
_cell.length_a   1.000
_cell.length_b   1.000
_cell.length_c   1.000
_cell.angle_alpha   90.00
_cell.angle_beta   90.00
_cell.angle_gamma   90.00
#
_symmetry.space_group_name_H-M   'P 1'
#
loop_
_entity.id
_entity.type
_entity.pdbx_description
1 polymer ?
#
loop_
_entity_poly.entity_id
_entity_poly.type
_entity_poly.pdbx_seq_one_letter_code
_entity_poly.pdbx_strand_id
1 'polypeptide(L)'
;MNEPDVPSYRSSTPQGSSAEECPFCRIPAHAMVAASEHGIALLDAFPITPGHTLVVPRIHVASLFELPPGVQSDLWRLVSRVRSVMAEDPRLDGFTVGVNDGIAAGQTVPHAHIHVVPRRTGDVPDPRGGVRWVVPDRAAYWER
;
A
#
# COMPACT_ATOMS: atom_id res chain seq x y z
N MET A 1 -0.70 -6.30 -35.86
CA MET A 1 -1.23 -6.98 -34.66
C MET A 1 -1.92 -5.89 -33.86
N ASN A 2 -3.24 -5.91 -33.82
CA ASN A 2 -4.02 -4.88 -33.12
C ASN A 2 -3.87 -5.10 -31.60
N GLU A 3 -3.46 -4.08 -30.87
CA GLU A 3 -3.53 -4.09 -29.41
C GLU A 3 -4.99 -4.34 -28.98
N PRO A 4 -5.25 -5.23 -28.02
CA PRO A 4 -6.59 -5.38 -27.47
C PRO A 4 -7.00 -4.07 -26.80
N ASP A 5 -8.21 -3.63 -27.12
CA ASP A 5 -8.89 -2.47 -26.51
C ASP A 5 -8.90 -2.66 -24.98
N VAL A 6 -7.98 -1.99 -24.28
CA VAL A 6 -7.89 -2.03 -22.82
C VAL A 6 -9.11 -1.25 -22.32
N PRO A 7 -10.07 -1.87 -21.61
CA PRO A 7 -11.22 -1.16 -21.11
C PRO A 7 -10.74 0.01 -20.27
N SER A 8 -11.09 1.24 -20.66
CA SER A 8 -10.75 2.42 -19.88
C SER A 8 -11.30 2.18 -18.48
N TYR A 9 -10.41 2.15 -17.49
CA TYR A 9 -10.77 2.04 -16.09
C TYR A 9 -11.75 3.18 -15.83
N ARG A 10 -13.04 2.87 -15.72
CA ARG A 10 -14.04 3.84 -15.30
C ARG A 10 -13.68 4.16 -13.87
N SER A 11 -12.90 5.22 -13.70
CA SER A 11 -12.64 5.89 -12.44
C SER A 11 -14.01 6.22 -11.85
N SER A 12 -14.52 5.27 -11.08
CA SER A 12 -15.50 5.51 -10.05
C SER A 12 -14.67 5.86 -8.83
N THR A 13 -13.88 6.93 -8.98
CA THR A 13 -13.23 7.57 -7.83
C THR A 13 -14.36 7.85 -6.86
N PRO A 14 -14.28 7.35 -5.62
CA PRO A 14 -15.30 7.66 -4.63
C PRO A 14 -15.36 9.18 -4.52
N GLN A 15 -16.49 9.78 -4.89
CA GLN A 15 -16.83 11.11 -4.38
C GLN A 15 -17.01 10.93 -2.88
N GLY A 16 -15.95 11.11 -2.08
CA GLY A 16 -16.10 10.86 -0.65
C GLY A 16 -14.84 10.69 0.19
N SER A 17 -13.96 11.70 0.19
CA SER A 17 -13.54 12.35 1.43
C SER A 17 -12.89 13.65 1.03
N SER A 18 -13.36 14.78 1.53
CA SER A 18 -12.60 16.03 1.33
C SER A 18 -11.23 15.88 2.00
N ALA A 19 -10.20 16.59 1.51
CA ALA A 19 -8.88 16.58 2.13
C ALA A 19 -8.92 16.96 3.64
N GLU A 20 -9.99 17.63 4.07
CA GLU A 20 -10.26 18.02 5.45
C GLU A 20 -10.59 16.82 6.37
N GLU A 21 -11.22 15.78 5.83
CA GLU A 21 -11.65 14.57 6.55
C GLU A 21 -10.70 13.38 6.32
N CYS A 22 -9.74 13.53 5.40
CA CYS A 22 -8.80 12.49 5.08
C CYS A 22 -7.80 12.26 6.22
N PRO A 23 -7.69 11.03 6.76
CA PRO A 23 -6.78 10.74 7.87
C PRO A 23 -5.30 10.95 7.50
N PHE A 24 -4.95 10.94 6.21
CA PHE A 24 -3.57 11.09 5.75
C PHE A 24 -3.17 12.55 5.43
N CYS A 25 -4.13 13.42 5.14
CA CYS A 25 -3.84 14.82 4.81
C CYS A 25 -3.39 15.64 6.02
N ARG A 26 -3.73 15.19 7.23
CA ARG A 26 -3.49 15.92 8.50
C ARG A 26 -2.59 15.18 9.46
N ILE A 27 -1.61 14.44 8.94
CA ILE A 27 -0.64 13.74 9.78
C ILE A 27 0.36 14.74 10.36
N PRO A 28 0.49 14.83 11.70
CA PRO A 28 1.49 15.68 12.32
C PRO A 28 2.90 15.09 12.11
N ALA A 29 3.91 15.95 12.02
CA ALA A 29 5.29 15.52 11.72
C ALA A 29 5.84 14.45 12.69
N HIS A 30 5.45 14.50 13.97
CA HIS A 30 5.90 13.53 14.97
C HIS A 30 5.30 12.13 14.81
N ALA A 31 4.22 11.98 14.04
CA ALA A 31 3.61 10.68 13.74
C ALA A 31 4.23 10.01 12.50
N MET A 32 5.12 10.71 11.78
CA MET A 32 5.80 10.19 10.60
C MET A 32 7.04 9.41 11.01
N VAL A 33 7.18 8.17 10.53
CA VAL A 33 8.38 7.34 10.76
C VAL A 33 9.48 7.64 9.73
N ALA A 34 9.09 8.12 8.55
CA ALA A 34 9.99 8.61 7.52
C ALA A 34 9.23 9.57 6.61
N ALA A 35 9.97 10.37 5.85
CA ALA A 35 9.41 11.26 4.85
C ALA A 35 10.39 11.47 3.70
N SER A 36 9.83 11.85 2.55
CA SER A 36 10.53 12.34 1.37
C SER A 36 9.91 13.66 0.91
N GLU A 37 10.32 14.14 -0.26
CA GLU A 37 9.77 15.36 -0.87
C GLU A 37 8.26 15.21 -1.11
N HIS A 38 7.83 14.10 -1.71
CA HIS A 38 6.44 13.90 -2.13
C HIS A 38 5.66 12.91 -1.27
N GLY A 39 6.30 12.23 -0.33
CA GLY A 39 5.68 11.18 0.49
C GLY A 39 5.94 11.30 1.97
N ILE A 40 5.07 10.66 2.74
CA ILE A 40 5.23 10.38 4.17
C ILE A 40 5.08 8.89 4.41
N ALA A 41 5.74 8.38 5.44
CA ALA A 41 5.55 7.04 5.95
C ALA A 41 5.06 7.12 7.39
N LEU A 42 4.03 6.34 7.73
CA LEU A 42 3.43 6.29 9.06
C LEU A 42 3.05 4.86 9.43
N LEU A 43 3.05 4.54 10.72
CA LEU A 43 2.50 3.26 11.17
C LEU A 43 1.00 3.21 10.90
N ASP A 44 0.52 2.06 10.43
CA ASP A 44 -0.92 1.81 10.33
C ASP A 44 -1.53 1.73 11.73
N ALA A 45 -2.66 2.42 11.94
CA ALA A 45 -3.38 2.40 13.21
C ALA A 45 -4.01 1.02 13.50
N PHE A 46 -4.27 0.23 12.46
CA PHE A 46 -4.82 -1.12 12.51
C PHE A 46 -3.86 -2.08 11.77
N PRO A 47 -2.68 -2.35 12.34
CA PRO A 47 -1.62 -3.06 11.64
C PRO A 47 -1.99 -4.53 11.35
N ILE A 48 -1.74 -5.00 10.11
CA ILE A 48 -1.88 -6.43 9.75
C ILE A 48 -0.89 -7.26 10.57
N THR A 49 0.35 -6.78 10.70
CA THR A 49 1.38 -7.31 11.59
C THR A 49 2.10 -6.17 12.30
N PRO A 50 2.72 -6.39 13.48
CA PRO A 50 3.48 -5.36 14.17
C PRO A 50 4.58 -4.76 13.28
N GLY A 51 4.52 -3.44 13.08
CA GLY A 51 5.38 -2.67 12.20
C GLY A 51 4.78 -2.34 10.83
N HIS A 52 3.53 -2.75 10.54
CA HIS A 52 2.82 -2.35 9.31
C HIS A 52 2.88 -0.83 9.11
N THR A 53 3.50 -0.41 8.01
CA THR A 53 3.69 1.00 7.65
C THR A 53 2.98 1.30 6.34
N LEU A 54 2.36 2.48 6.28
CA LEU A 54 1.78 3.04 5.07
C LEU A 54 2.71 4.10 4.51
N VAL A 55 3.02 4.02 3.21
CA VAL A 55 3.67 5.10 2.44
C VAL A 55 2.60 5.82 1.63
N VAL A 56 2.46 7.13 1.86
CA VAL A 56 1.34 7.94 1.37
C VAL A 56 1.86 9.20 0.69
N PRO A 57 1.37 9.59 -0.51
CA PRO A 57 1.71 10.87 -1.12
C PRO A 57 1.16 12.03 -0.29
N ARG A 58 1.88 13.15 -0.31
CA ARG A 58 1.39 14.41 0.28
C ARG A 58 0.19 14.97 -0.49
N ILE A 59 0.15 14.76 -1.80
CA ILE A 59 -0.99 15.15 -2.63
C ILE A 59 -2.14 14.16 -2.44
N HIS A 60 -3.35 14.68 -2.27
CA HIS A 60 -4.56 13.88 -2.08
C HIS A 60 -5.11 13.43 -3.44
N VAL A 61 -4.86 12.19 -3.79
CA VAL A 61 -5.47 11.49 -4.94
C VAL A 61 -5.78 10.05 -4.54
N ALA A 62 -6.85 9.46 -5.09
CA ALA A 62 -7.28 8.13 -4.68
C ALA A 62 -6.41 7.02 -5.29
N SER A 63 -6.03 7.17 -6.56
CA SER A 63 -5.25 6.15 -7.27
C SER A 63 -3.75 6.50 -7.28
N LEU A 64 -2.91 5.47 -7.12
CA LEU A 64 -1.45 5.63 -7.29
C LEU A 64 -1.11 6.03 -8.74
N PHE A 65 -1.95 5.62 -9.69
CA PHE A 65 -1.75 5.84 -11.12
C PHE A 65 -2.22 7.22 -11.60
N GLU A 66 -2.90 7.98 -10.75
CA GLU A 66 -3.22 9.41 -10.97
C GLU A 66 -2.07 10.34 -10.55
N LEU A 67 -1.05 9.81 -9.86
CA LEU A 67 0.11 10.58 -9.43
C LEU A 67 1.06 10.87 -10.60
N PRO A 68 1.73 12.03 -10.62
CA PRO A 68 2.82 12.28 -11.56
C PRO A 68 3.93 11.22 -11.44
N PRO A 69 4.60 10.79 -12.54
CA PRO A 69 5.62 9.74 -12.50
C PRO A 69 6.78 10.01 -11.51
N GLY A 70 7.16 11.29 -11.34
CA GLY A 70 8.18 11.70 -10.36
C GLY A 70 7.74 11.44 -8.92
N VAL A 71 6.46 11.68 -8.61
CA VAL A 71 5.87 11.40 -7.29
C VAL A 71 5.81 9.90 -7.05
N GLN A 72 5.34 9.10 -8.02
CA GLN A 72 5.34 7.64 -7.91
C GLN A 72 6.74 7.09 -7.63
N SER A 73 7.75 7.59 -8.34
CA SER A 73 9.14 7.19 -8.16
C SER A 73 9.67 7.54 -6.76
N ASP A 74 9.34 8.72 -6.25
CA ASP A 74 9.71 9.14 -4.89
C ASP A 74 9.06 8.26 -3.82
N LEU A 75 7.77 7.90 -3.98
CA LEU A 75 7.09 6.98 -3.06
C LEU A 75 7.77 5.61 -3.02
N TRP A 76 8.15 5.04 -4.17
CA TRP A 76 8.85 3.75 -4.19
C TRP A 76 10.25 3.79 -3.58
N ARG A 77 10.96 4.93 -3.70
CA ARG A 77 12.21 5.15 -2.96
C ARG A 77 11.95 5.18 -1.45
N LEU A 78 10.85 5.82 -1.03
CA LEU A 78 10.46 5.86 0.38
C LEU A 78 10.07 4.47 0.91
N VAL A 79 9.31 3.68 0.15
CA VAL A 79 9.04 2.25 0.45
C VAL A 79 10.34 1.47 0.63
N SER A 80 11.29 1.64 -0.28
CA SER A 80 12.58 0.96 -0.20
C SER A 80 13.35 1.33 1.07
N ARG A 81 13.36 2.62 1.43
CA ARG A 81 13.99 3.11 2.67
C ARG A 81 13.30 2.55 3.92
N VAL A 82 11.97 2.60 4.00
CA VAL A 82 11.18 2.06 5.11
C VAL A 82 11.47 0.57 5.31
N ARG A 83 11.40 -0.21 4.22
CA ARG A 83 11.69 -1.65 4.26
C ARG A 83 13.13 -1.92 4.71
N SER A 84 14.12 -1.14 4.23
CA SER A 84 15.52 -1.33 4.61
C SER A 84 15.76 -1.08 6.10
N VAL A 85 15.15 -0.04 6.67
CA VAL A 85 15.22 0.21 8.12
C VAL A 85 14.57 -0.93 8.91
N MET A 86 13.39 -1.40 8.48
CA MET A 86 12.75 -2.54 9.14
C MET A 86 13.61 -3.80 9.10
N ALA A 87 14.31 -4.03 7.99
CA ALA A 87 15.17 -5.21 7.80
C ALA A 87 16.40 -5.24 8.72
N GLU A 88 16.66 -4.17 9.48
CA GLU A 88 17.65 -4.18 10.57
C GLU A 88 17.19 -5.02 11.78
N ASP A 89 15.88 -5.28 11.91
CA ASP A 89 15.34 -6.20 12.92
C ASP A 89 15.51 -7.66 12.45
N PRO A 90 16.39 -8.45 13.09
CA PRO A 90 16.67 -9.83 12.67
C PRO A 90 15.51 -10.79 12.89
N ARG A 91 14.43 -10.35 13.55
CA ARG A 91 13.20 -11.15 13.75
C ARG A 91 12.26 -11.09 12.55
N LEU A 92 12.54 -10.26 11.54
CA LEU A 92 11.73 -10.16 10.33
C LEU A 92 12.31 -11.07 9.24
N ASP A 93 11.47 -11.93 8.70
CA ASP A 93 11.85 -12.95 7.71
C ASP A 93 11.40 -12.60 6.28
N GLY A 94 10.60 -11.55 6.13
CA GLY A 94 10.10 -11.12 4.83
C GLY A 94 9.21 -9.89 4.90
N PHE A 95 8.65 -9.52 3.75
CA PHE A 95 7.74 -8.38 3.62
C PHE A 95 6.64 -8.70 2.62
N THR A 96 5.43 -8.22 2.89
CA THR A 96 4.36 -8.12 1.89
C THR A 96 4.18 -6.63 1.57
N VAL A 97 4.31 -6.27 0.29
CA VAL A 97 4.14 -4.90 -0.19
C VAL A 97 2.99 -4.88 -1.18
N GLY A 98 2.04 -3.97 -1.01
CA GLY A 98 0.81 -3.99 -1.81
C GLY A 98 0.08 -2.64 -1.84
N VAL A 99 -0.83 -2.51 -2.80
CA VAL A 99 -1.66 -1.33 -3.03
C VAL A 99 -3.06 -1.83 -3.37
N ASN A 100 -4.07 -1.23 -2.73
CA ASN A 100 -5.47 -1.39 -3.15
C ASN A 100 -5.86 -0.12 -3.93
N ASP A 101 -6.18 -0.27 -5.21
CA ASP A 101 -6.54 0.84 -6.10
C ASP A 101 -8.02 0.73 -6.51
N GLY A 102 -8.86 1.55 -5.86
CA GLY A 102 -10.31 1.55 -6.02
C GLY A 102 -11.07 0.64 -5.04
N ILE A 103 -12.37 0.92 -4.88
CA ILE A 103 -13.25 0.25 -3.89
C ILE A 103 -13.27 -1.27 -4.10
N ALA A 104 -13.37 -1.73 -5.35
CA ALA A 104 -13.44 -3.16 -5.66
C ALA A 104 -12.15 -3.92 -5.29
N ALA A 105 -11.01 -3.23 -5.18
CA ALA A 105 -9.76 -3.78 -4.72
C ALA A 105 -9.61 -3.75 -3.18
N GLY A 106 -10.63 -3.27 -2.45
CA GLY A 106 -10.60 -3.17 -0.99
C GLY A 106 -10.00 -1.86 -0.47
N GLN A 107 -9.90 -0.81 -1.29
CA GLN A 107 -9.49 0.51 -0.81
C GLN A 107 -10.60 1.14 0.04
N THR A 108 -10.30 1.46 1.30
CA THR A 108 -11.25 2.05 2.25
C THR A 108 -11.02 3.54 2.49
N VAL A 109 -9.77 4.00 2.41
CA VAL A 109 -9.42 5.43 2.43
C VAL A 109 -9.10 5.85 1.00
N PRO A 110 -9.85 6.81 0.40
CA PRO A 110 -9.67 7.24 -1.00
C PRO A 110 -8.48 8.21 -1.15
N HIS A 111 -7.34 7.83 -0.59
CA HIS A 111 -6.05 8.50 -0.74
C HIS A 111 -5.02 7.38 -0.94
N ALA A 112 -4.34 7.38 -2.09
CA ALA A 112 -3.39 6.35 -2.49
C ALA A 112 -2.39 6.05 -1.37
N HIS A 113 -2.18 4.77 -1.06
CA HIS A 113 -1.20 4.37 -0.06
C HIS A 113 -0.61 3.00 -0.42
N ILE A 114 0.67 2.83 -0.10
CA ILE A 114 1.41 1.59 -0.30
C ILE A 114 1.62 0.96 1.06
N HIS A 115 1.10 -0.25 1.24
CA HIS A 115 1.31 -1.05 2.42
C HIS A 115 2.72 -1.65 2.40
N VAL A 116 3.43 -1.54 3.52
CA VAL A 116 4.69 -2.23 3.79
C VAL A 116 4.49 -3.05 5.06
N VAL A 117 4.20 -4.34 4.88
CA VAL A 117 3.83 -5.26 5.95
C VAL A 117 5.01 -6.17 6.28
N PRO A 118 5.67 -6.02 7.44
CA PRO A 118 6.75 -6.92 7.84
C PRO A 118 6.21 -8.31 8.19
N ARG A 119 6.90 -9.36 7.76
CA ARG A 119 6.49 -10.76 7.92
C ARG A 119 7.47 -11.54 8.79
N ARG A 120 6.97 -12.56 9.47
CA ARG A 120 7.74 -13.45 10.34
C ARG A 120 7.34 -14.90 10.07
N THR A 121 8.27 -15.82 10.20
CA THR A 121 7.98 -17.25 10.12
C THR A 121 6.96 -17.60 11.20
N GLY A 122 5.85 -18.20 10.79
CA GLY A 122 4.76 -18.57 11.70
C GLY A 122 3.78 -17.44 12.05
N ASP A 123 3.85 -16.27 11.39
CA ASP A 123 2.84 -15.22 11.56
C ASP A 123 1.46 -15.60 10.97
N VAL A 124 1.43 -16.57 10.06
CA VAL A 124 0.24 -17.23 9.52
C VAL A 124 0.50 -18.74 9.36
N PRO A 125 -0.54 -19.59 9.32
CA PRO A 125 -0.36 -21.04 9.16
C PRO A 125 0.32 -21.46 7.85
N ASP A 126 -0.01 -20.83 6.71
CA ASP A 126 0.62 -21.07 5.41
C ASP A 126 0.78 -19.73 4.67
N PRO A 127 2.02 -19.24 4.46
CA PRO A 127 2.26 -17.96 3.79
C PRO A 127 2.21 -18.05 2.27
N ARG A 128 2.15 -19.25 1.67
CA ARG A 128 2.18 -19.43 0.21
C ARG A 128 0.98 -18.72 -0.44
N GLY A 129 1.18 -18.22 -1.65
CA GLY A 129 0.15 -17.50 -2.41
C GLY A 129 0.09 -16.00 -2.10
N GLY A 130 0.38 -15.55 -0.87
CA GLY A 130 0.49 -14.13 -0.52
C GLY A 130 -0.68 -13.28 -1.05
N VAL A 131 -0.41 -12.41 -2.02
CA VAL A 131 -1.41 -11.55 -2.69
C VAL A 131 -2.62 -12.33 -3.26
N ARG A 132 -2.47 -13.60 -3.60
CA ARG A 132 -3.59 -14.41 -4.14
C ARG A 132 -4.73 -14.61 -3.15
N TRP A 133 -4.47 -14.44 -1.85
CA TRP A 133 -5.49 -14.53 -0.80
C TRP A 133 -6.55 -13.43 -0.85
N VAL A 134 -6.40 -12.43 -1.74
CA VAL A 134 -7.51 -11.50 -2.08
C VAL A 134 -8.73 -12.20 -2.71
N VAL A 135 -8.54 -13.37 -3.33
CA VAL A 135 -9.61 -14.27 -3.75
C VAL A 135 -9.33 -15.66 -3.16
N PRO A 136 -9.79 -15.95 -1.93
CA PRO A 136 -9.41 -17.15 -1.19
C PRO A 136 -9.59 -18.46 -1.96
N ASP A 137 -10.71 -18.62 -2.67
CA ASP A 137 -11.01 -19.82 -3.48
C ASP A 137 -10.00 -20.07 -4.61
N ARG A 138 -9.19 -19.07 -4.96
CA ARG A 138 -8.15 -19.14 -6.00
C ARG A 138 -6.73 -19.04 -5.43
N ALA A 139 -6.57 -18.92 -4.12
CA ALA A 139 -5.28 -18.66 -3.48
C ALA A 139 -4.33 -19.87 -3.58
N ALA A 140 -4.81 -21.06 -3.17
CA ALA A 140 -4.06 -22.31 -3.15
C ALA A 140 -3.98 -22.97 -4.55
N TYR A 141 -3.17 -22.39 -5.44
CA TYR A 141 -3.01 -22.91 -6.81
C TYR A 141 -2.19 -24.22 -6.88
N TRP A 142 -1.53 -24.60 -5.80
CA TRP A 142 -0.77 -25.84 -5.67
C TRP A 142 -1.65 -27.07 -5.32
N GLU A 143 -2.93 -26.85 -5.02
CA GLU A 143 -3.91 -27.92 -4.72
C GLU A 143 -4.79 -28.26 -5.92
N ARG A 144 -4.51 -27.64 -7.08
CA ARG A 144 -5.27 -27.76 -8.32
C ARG A 144 -4.60 -28.67 -9.32
#